data_AF-A0A7K9E438-F1
#
_entry.id   AF-A0A7K9E438-F1
#
_cell.length_a   1.000
_cell.length_b   1.000
_cell.length_c   1.000
_cell.angle_alpha   90.00
_cell.angle_beta   90.00
_cell.angle_gamma   90.00
#
_symmetry.space_group_name_H-M   'P 1'
#
loop_
_entity.id
_entity.type
_entity.pdbx_description
1 polymer ?
#
loop_
_entity_poly.entity_id
_entity_poly.type
_entity_poly.pdbx_seq_one_letter_code
_entity_poly.pdbx_strand_id
1 'polypeptide(L)'
;EVDRYLRHSDFLSLRKKEMLYKKWLEDVSEPLLQKIEDKMNSQSSEEIRKRKEEQFSLYLNYCNKKGYVALETYDPSEYDPFFLKTHTDCWKVSIPALQDPLLEGIQRKLTEAGVIKQCETGRPCSTRELNELRKAELPRLPLSRQHMDASDWLKVPHAYIASEIHQT
;
A
#
# COMPACT_ATOMS: atom_id res chain seq x y z
N GLU A 1 -7.72 14.81 43.81
CA GLU A 1 -6.52 14.75 42.96
C GLU A 1 -6.63 13.85 41.72
N VAL A 2 -6.75 12.52 41.85
CA VAL A 2 -6.59 11.56 40.74
C VAL A 2 -7.50 11.86 39.54
N ASP A 3 -8.77 12.12 39.80
CA ASP A 3 -9.77 12.35 38.75
C ASP A 3 -9.51 13.63 37.92
N ARG A 4 -8.86 14.64 38.53
CA ARG A 4 -8.41 15.85 37.83
C ARG A 4 -7.23 15.55 36.90
N TYR A 5 -6.30 14.70 37.35
CA TYR A 5 -5.16 14.26 36.54
C TYR A 5 -5.61 13.41 35.35
N LEU A 6 -6.55 12.49 35.56
CA LEU A 6 -7.09 11.66 34.48
C LEU A 6 -7.72 12.54 33.38
N ARG A 7 -8.62 13.47 33.76
CA ARG A 7 -9.21 14.42 32.80
C ARG A 7 -8.17 15.25 32.06
N HIS A 8 -7.13 15.71 32.76
CA HIS A 8 -6.05 16.48 32.13
C HIS A 8 -5.24 15.61 31.14
N SER A 9 -4.92 14.37 31.50
CA SER A 9 -4.24 13.43 30.61
C SER A 9 -5.09 13.11 29.38
N ASP A 10 -6.40 12.92 29.55
CA ASP A 10 -7.32 12.66 28.45
C ASP A 10 -7.36 13.85 27.49
N PHE A 11 -7.45 15.07 28.03
CA PHE A 11 -7.37 16.30 27.24
C PHE A 11 -6.06 16.40 26.45
N LEU A 12 -4.91 16.15 27.09
CA LEU A 12 -3.61 16.14 26.41
C LEU A 12 -3.55 15.07 25.31
N SER A 13 -4.13 13.89 25.55
CA SER A 13 -4.19 12.81 24.57
C SER A 13 -5.02 13.20 23.34
N LEU A 14 -6.16 13.86 23.55
CA LEU A 14 -7.01 14.37 22.47
C LEU A 14 -6.30 15.45 21.68
N ARG A 15 -5.64 16.39 22.36
CA ARG A 15 -4.86 17.45 21.70
C ARG A 15 -3.74 16.87 20.83
N LYS A 16 -3.03 15.86 21.34
CA LYS A 16 -1.99 15.15 20.58
C LYS A 16 -2.56 14.47 19.34
N LYS A 17 -3.71 13.79 19.45
CA LYS A 17 -4.39 13.16 18.30
C LYS A 17 -4.79 14.19 17.25
N GLU A 18 -5.34 15.34 17.66
CA GLU A 18 -5.71 16.43 16.76
C GLU A 18 -4.49 16.96 15.99
N MET A 19 -3.36 17.18 16.68
CA MET A 19 -2.14 17.65 16.03
C MET A 19 -1.56 16.62 15.04
N LEU A 20 -1.58 15.34 15.41
CA LEU A 20 -1.14 14.27 14.50
C LEU A 20 -2.02 14.18 13.26
N TYR A 21 -3.33 14.30 13.43
CA TYR A 21 -4.27 14.32 12.31
C TYR A 21 -4.01 15.50 11.36
N LYS A 22 -3.82 16.70 11.90
CA LYS A 22 -3.49 17.89 11.08
C LYS A 22 -2.19 17.69 10.30
N LYS A 23 -1.14 17.24 10.97
CA LYS A 23 0.14 16.93 10.32
C LYS A 23 -0.02 15.90 9.21
N TRP A 24 -0.77 14.82 9.47
CA TRP A 24 -1.04 13.81 8.45
C TRP A 24 -1.88 14.37 7.28
N LEU A 25 -2.87 15.22 7.54
CA LEU A 25 -3.69 15.83 6.50
C LEU A 25 -2.81 16.65 5.54
N GLU A 26 -1.95 17.51 6.09
CA GLU A 26 -1.05 18.40 5.37
C GLU A 26 0.09 17.65 4.65
N ASP A 27 0.77 16.71 5.34
CA ASP A 27 1.95 16.03 4.80
C ASP A 27 1.60 14.84 3.87
N VAL A 28 0.42 14.24 4.06
CA VAL A 28 0.00 13.01 3.38
C VAL A 28 -1.22 13.23 2.50
N SER A 29 -2.36 13.61 3.08
CA SER A 29 -3.63 13.58 2.35
C SER A 29 -3.69 14.63 1.23
N GLU A 30 -3.38 15.89 1.54
CA GLU A 30 -3.48 17.00 0.59
C GLU A 30 -2.55 16.82 -0.62
N PRO A 31 -1.25 16.47 -0.46
CA PRO A 31 -0.36 16.25 -1.61
C PRO A 31 -0.78 15.06 -2.46
N LEU A 32 -1.36 14.02 -1.85
CA LEU A 32 -1.88 12.86 -2.57
C LEU A 32 -3.08 13.25 -3.42
N LEU A 33 -4.07 13.92 -2.83
CA LEU A 33 -5.27 14.36 -3.53
C LEU A 33 -4.93 15.34 -4.65
N GLN A 34 -4.07 16.32 -4.39
CA GLN A 34 -3.62 17.28 -5.39
C GLN A 34 -2.99 16.57 -6.59
N LYS A 35 -2.13 15.57 -6.38
CA LYS A 35 -1.52 14.83 -7.48
C LYS A 35 -2.51 14.00 -8.31
N ILE A 36 -3.53 13.44 -7.66
CA ILE A 36 -4.59 12.73 -8.36
C ILE A 36 -5.38 13.70 -9.22
N GLU A 37 -5.73 14.87 -8.66
CA GLU A 37 -6.43 15.93 -9.37
C GLU A 37 -5.59 16.48 -10.54
N ASP A 38 -4.31 16.79 -10.31
CA ASP A 38 -3.38 17.25 -11.34
C ASP A 38 -3.27 16.23 -12.48
N LYS A 39 -3.19 14.94 -12.15
CA LYS A 39 -3.16 13.88 -13.18
C LYS A 39 -4.46 13.81 -13.95
N MET A 40 -5.60 13.90 -13.27
CA MET A 40 -6.91 13.90 -13.90
C MET A 40 -7.08 15.09 -14.85
N ASN A 41 -6.64 16.28 -14.42
CA ASN A 41 -6.71 17.52 -15.17
C ASN A 41 -5.66 17.62 -16.28
N SER A 42 -4.53 16.91 -16.16
CA SER A 42 -3.48 16.87 -17.20
C SER A 42 -3.94 16.20 -18.49
N GLN A 43 -4.98 15.36 -18.43
CA GLN A 43 -5.50 14.72 -19.63
C GLN A 43 -6.30 15.72 -20.47
N SER A 44 -5.86 15.91 -21.71
CA SER A 44 -6.60 16.71 -22.66
C SER A 44 -7.97 16.07 -22.96
N SER A 45 -9.02 16.89 -23.00
CA SER A 45 -10.35 16.46 -23.41
C SER A 45 -10.36 15.82 -24.80
N GLU A 46 -9.49 16.29 -25.69
CA GLU A 46 -9.29 15.76 -27.04
C GLU A 46 -8.70 14.34 -27.01
N GLU A 47 -7.72 14.08 -26.14
CA GLU A 47 -7.14 12.74 -25.97
C GLU A 47 -8.18 11.75 -25.42
N ILE A 48 -8.98 12.20 -24.45
CA ILE A 48 -10.08 11.40 -23.89
C ILE A 48 -11.12 11.09 -24.99
N ARG A 49 -11.48 12.08 -25.81
CA ARG A 49 -12.43 11.89 -26.93
C ARG A 49 -11.89 10.89 -27.94
N LYS A 50 -10.63 11.04 -28.36
CA LYS A 50 -9.98 10.15 -29.33
C LYS A 50 -9.97 8.70 -28.85
N ARG A 51 -9.61 8.44 -27.58
CA ARG A 51 -9.64 7.08 -27.01
C ARG A 51 -11.05 6.47 -27.02
N LYS A 52 -12.07 7.27 -26.68
CA LYS A 52 -13.47 6.80 -26.73
C LYS A 52 -13.92 6.48 -28.15
N GLU A 53 -13.50 7.30 -29.11
CA GLU A 53 -13.81 7.12 -30.53
C GLU A 53 -13.13 5.88 -31.13
N GLU A 54 -11.87 5.64 -30.78
CA GLU A 54 -11.14 4.41 -31.14
C GLU A 54 -11.84 3.17 -30.57
N GLN A 55 -12.23 3.20 -29.29
CA GLN A 55 -12.96 2.09 -28.64
C GLN A 55 -14.31 1.84 -29.32
N PHE A 56 -15.06 2.90 -29.62
CA PHE A 56 -16.33 2.81 -30.31
C PHE A 56 -16.18 2.24 -31.72
N SER A 57 -15.14 2.67 -32.45
CA SER A 57 -14.83 2.16 -33.78
C SER A 57 -14.50 0.66 -33.77
N LEU A 58 -13.72 0.20 -32.78
CA LEU A 58 -13.43 -1.22 -32.59
C LEU A 58 -14.70 -2.02 -32.31
N TYR A 59 -15.58 -1.51 -31.44
CA TYR A 59 -16.87 -2.13 -31.15
C TYR A 59 -17.75 -2.26 -32.40
N LEU A 60 -17.92 -1.17 -33.16
CA LEU A 60 -18.71 -1.18 -34.39
C LEU A 60 -18.14 -2.17 -35.42
N ASN A 61 -16.82 -2.21 -35.59
CA ASN A 61 -16.17 -3.17 -36.48
C ASN A 61 -16.42 -4.62 -36.05
N TYR A 62 -16.44 -4.90 -34.76
CA TYR A 62 -16.75 -6.23 -34.23
C TYR A 62 -18.23 -6.60 -34.43
N CYS A 63 -19.16 -5.70 -34.11
CA CYS A 63 -20.59 -5.89 -34.35
C CYS A 63 -20.89 -6.10 -35.84
N ASN A 64 -20.27 -5.33 -36.74
CA ASN A 64 -20.47 -5.48 -38.18
C ASN A 64 -19.97 -6.84 -38.71
N LYS A 65 -18.96 -7.46 -38.07
CA LYS A 65 -18.44 -8.78 -38.44
C LYS A 65 -19.27 -9.93 -37.88
N LYS A 66 -19.67 -9.90 -36.60
CA LYS A 66 -20.42 -10.97 -35.93
C LYS A 66 -21.95 -10.82 -36.02
N GLY A 67 -22.44 -9.63 -36.35
CA GLY A 67 -23.85 -9.26 -36.27
C GLY A 67 -24.26 -8.92 -34.84
N TYR A 68 -24.84 -9.89 -34.13
CA TYR A 68 -25.28 -9.71 -32.74
C TYR A 68 -24.15 -10.02 -31.76
N VAL A 69 -23.91 -9.09 -30.82
CA VAL A 69 -22.86 -9.20 -29.82
C VAL A 69 -23.47 -9.04 -28.44
N ALA A 70 -23.46 -10.12 -27.66
CA ALA A 70 -23.74 -10.09 -26.23
C ALA A 70 -22.43 -10.10 -25.44
N LEU A 71 -22.42 -9.44 -24.27
CA LEU A 71 -21.24 -9.37 -23.41
C LEU A 71 -20.85 -10.74 -22.81
N GLU A 72 -21.73 -11.73 -22.89
CA GLU A 72 -21.48 -13.09 -22.38
C GLU A 72 -20.76 -14.00 -23.39
N THR A 73 -20.78 -13.64 -24.68
CA THR A 73 -20.32 -14.50 -25.78
C THR A 73 -19.20 -13.88 -26.61
N TYR A 74 -18.53 -12.84 -26.10
CA TYR A 74 -17.40 -12.24 -26.81
C TYR A 74 -16.13 -13.07 -26.64
N ASP A 75 -15.33 -13.12 -27.70
CA ASP A 75 -13.98 -13.67 -27.64
C ASP A 75 -12.98 -12.52 -27.40
N PRO A 76 -12.25 -12.49 -26.26
CA PRO A 76 -11.25 -11.45 -25.98
C PRO A 76 -10.13 -11.36 -27.02
N SER A 77 -9.86 -12.44 -27.77
CA SER A 77 -8.86 -12.44 -28.86
C SER A 77 -9.34 -11.68 -30.10
N GLU A 78 -10.65 -11.61 -30.33
CA GLU A 78 -11.25 -10.87 -31.44
C GLU A 78 -11.54 -9.40 -31.07
N TYR A 79 -12.08 -9.18 -29.87
CA TYR A 79 -12.40 -7.86 -29.34
C TYR A 79 -12.42 -7.88 -27.81
N ASP A 80 -11.61 -7.04 -27.17
CA ASP A 80 -11.64 -6.85 -25.73
C ASP A 80 -12.42 -5.58 -25.35
N PRO A 81 -13.62 -5.68 -24.77
CA PRO A 81 -14.37 -4.51 -24.29
C PRO A 81 -13.64 -3.78 -23.14
N PHE A 82 -12.66 -4.43 -22.50
CA PHE A 82 -11.84 -3.86 -21.43
C PHE A 82 -10.46 -3.39 -21.88
N PHE A 83 -10.26 -3.18 -23.19
CA PHE A 83 -8.98 -2.73 -23.76
C PHE A 83 -8.35 -1.53 -23.04
N LEU A 84 -9.15 -0.62 -22.47
CA LEU A 84 -8.64 0.52 -21.68
C LEU A 84 -7.82 0.13 -20.45
N LYS A 85 -7.96 -1.11 -19.94
CA LYS A 85 -7.07 -1.65 -18.89
C LYS A 85 -5.62 -1.75 -19.37
N THR A 86 -5.37 -1.88 -20.67
CA THR A 86 -4.00 -1.99 -21.21
C THR A 86 -3.26 -0.64 -21.22
N HIS A 87 -3.99 0.48 -21.24
CA HIS A 87 -3.43 1.84 -21.16
C HIS A 87 -3.46 2.42 -19.73
N THR A 88 -3.26 1.59 -18.71
CA THR A 88 -3.23 2.03 -17.30
C THR A 88 -2.23 3.16 -17.01
N ASP A 89 -1.20 3.31 -17.84
CA ASP A 89 -0.18 4.36 -17.68
C ASP A 89 -0.76 5.78 -17.77
N CYS A 90 -1.88 5.97 -18.48
CA CYS A 90 -2.52 7.29 -18.54
C CYS A 90 -3.14 7.75 -17.21
N TRP A 91 -3.36 6.82 -16.28
CA TRP A 91 -3.90 7.08 -14.93
C TRP A 91 -2.90 6.81 -13.81
N LYS A 92 -1.71 6.29 -14.15
CA LYS A 92 -0.67 6.00 -13.16
C LYS A 92 -0.07 7.31 -12.65
N VAL A 93 -0.17 7.52 -11.34
CA VAL A 93 0.44 8.65 -10.63
C VAL A 93 1.69 8.14 -9.92
N SER A 94 2.86 8.71 -10.25
CA SER A 94 4.08 8.47 -9.49
C SER A 94 4.16 9.47 -8.34
N ILE A 95 4.10 8.98 -7.11
CA ILE A 95 4.23 9.80 -5.91
C ILE A 95 5.60 9.48 -5.29
N PRO A 96 6.41 10.49 -4.91
CA PRO A 96 7.63 10.27 -4.14
C PRO A 96 7.29 9.59 -2.81
N ALA A 97 8.30 9.07 -2.11
CA ALA A 97 8.10 8.44 -0.82
C ALA A 97 7.33 9.39 0.11
N LEU A 98 6.12 8.96 0.48
CA LEU A 98 5.24 9.70 1.36
C LEU A 98 5.91 9.87 2.72
N GLN A 99 5.98 11.11 3.22
CA GLN A 99 6.51 11.40 4.55
C GLN A 99 5.43 11.11 5.58
N ASP A 100 5.15 9.83 5.82
CA ASP A 100 4.17 9.42 6.81
C ASP A 100 4.68 9.76 8.23
N PRO A 101 4.00 10.67 8.97
CA PRO A 101 4.39 11.02 10.34
C PRO A 101 4.43 9.83 11.30
N LEU A 102 3.65 8.77 11.03
CA LEU A 102 3.62 7.55 11.84
C LEU A 102 4.87 6.69 11.62
N LEU A 103 5.46 6.77 10.42
CA LEU A 103 6.64 5.99 10.05
C LEU A 103 7.94 6.77 10.26
N GLU A 104 7.87 8.07 10.48
CA GLU A 104 9.02 8.97 10.62
C GLU A 104 10.03 8.45 11.67
N GLY A 105 9.54 7.99 12.82
CA GLY A 105 10.38 7.42 13.87
C GLY A 105 11.05 6.10 13.47
N ILE A 106 10.34 5.25 12.71
CA ILE A 106 10.89 4.00 12.20
C ILE A 106 11.96 4.28 11.14
N GLN A 107 11.68 5.24 10.26
CA GLN A 107 12.59 5.62 9.18
C GLN A 107 13.87 6.26 9.71
N ARG A 108 13.78 7.14 10.72
CA ARG A 108 14.96 7.69 11.40
C ARG A 108 15.84 6.59 12.01
N LYS A 109 15.24 5.68 12.77
CA LYS A 109 15.96 4.53 13.36
C LYS A 109 16.62 3.65 12.30
N LEU A 110 15.94 3.39 11.18
CA LEU A 110 16.50 2.62 10.07
C LEU A 110 17.69 3.33 9.42
N THR A 111 17.60 4.65 9.23
CA THR A 111 18.70 5.45 8.70
C THR A 111 19.90 5.44 9.65
N GLU A 112 19.67 5.66 10.95
CA GLU A 112 20.71 5.61 11.98
C GLU A 112 21.39 4.24 12.04
N ALA A 113 20.61 3.16 12.09
CA ALA A 113 21.14 1.79 12.06
C ALA A 113 21.92 1.49 10.76
N GLY A 114 21.43 2.04 9.64
CA GLY A 114 22.13 1.98 8.36
C GLY A 114 23.50 2.63 8.41
N VAL A 115 23.60 3.83 8.96
CA VAL A 115 24.87 4.56 9.11
C VAL A 115 25.83 3.80 10.03
N ILE A 116 25.35 3.30 11.18
CA ILE A 116 26.17 2.52 12.12
C ILE A 116 26.79 1.30 11.42
N LYS A 117 25.95 0.51 10.74
CA LYS A 117 26.40 -0.69 10.03
C LYS A 117 27.38 -0.37 8.90
N GLN A 118 27.20 0.76 8.21
CA GLN A 118 28.15 1.22 7.19
C GLN A 118 29.51 1.56 7.80
N CYS A 119 29.54 2.20 8.98
CA CYS A 119 30.78 2.46 9.71
C CYS A 119 31.47 1.16 10.15
N GLU A 120 30.71 0.14 10.58
CA GLU A 120 31.24 -1.15 10.98
C GLU A 120 31.78 -1.98 9.80
N THR A 121 31.04 -2.00 8.68
CA THR A 121 31.33 -2.88 7.54
C THR A 121 32.22 -2.22 6.49
N GLY A 122 32.36 -0.89 6.52
CA GLY A 122 33.08 -0.11 5.51
C GLY A 122 32.43 -0.09 4.13
N ARG A 123 31.17 -0.54 4.01
CA ARG A 123 30.44 -0.63 2.73
C ARG A 123 29.02 -0.05 2.84
N PRO A 124 28.50 0.59 1.78
CA PRO A 124 27.12 1.07 1.76
C PRO A 124 26.15 -0.10 1.92
N CYS A 125 25.23 0.02 2.88
CA CYS A 125 24.22 -0.99 3.16
C CYS A 125 22.92 -0.69 2.41
N SER A 126 22.41 -1.68 1.67
CA SER A 126 21.11 -1.56 1.00
C SER A 126 19.96 -1.59 2.02
N THR A 127 18.87 -0.87 1.74
CA THR A 127 17.62 -0.92 2.52
C THR A 127 17.07 -2.34 2.68
N ARG A 128 17.24 -3.19 1.67
CA ARG A 128 16.82 -4.61 1.75
C ARG A 128 17.62 -5.35 2.82
N GLU A 129 18.94 -5.15 2.86
CA GLU A 129 19.81 -5.80 3.83
C GLU A 129 19.56 -5.32 5.26
N LEU A 130 19.27 -4.03 5.43
CA LEU A 130 18.90 -3.47 6.74
C LEU A 130 17.57 -4.03 7.23
N ASN A 131 16.59 -4.19 6.34
CA ASN A 131 15.32 -4.82 6.69
C ASN A 131 15.48 -6.29 7.09
N GLU A 132 16.32 -7.06 6.40
CA GLU A 132 16.58 -8.46 6.78
C GLU A 132 17.29 -8.57 8.13
N LEU A 133 18.25 -7.68 8.42
CA LEU A 133 18.86 -7.62 9.75
C LEU A 133 17.86 -7.25 10.84
N ARG A 134 17.03 -6.24 10.60
CA ARG A 134 15.97 -5.85 11.54
C ARG A 134 15.02 -7.02 11.81
N LYS A 135 14.65 -7.79 10.79
CA LYS A 135 13.83 -9.01 10.96
C LYS A 135 14.56 -10.06 11.80
N ALA A 136 15.88 -10.20 11.64
CA ALA A 136 16.69 -11.14 12.40
C ALA A 136 16.89 -10.73 13.87
N GLU A 137 16.89 -9.43 14.18
CA GLU A 137 17.01 -8.87 15.53
C GLU A 137 15.70 -8.91 16.35
N LEU A 138 14.54 -9.00 15.69
CA LEU A 138 13.28 -9.15 16.40
C LEU A 138 13.36 -10.41 17.28
N PRO A 139 12.98 -10.31 18.57
CA PRO A 139 13.07 -11.45 19.47
C PRO A 139 12.34 -12.62 18.84
N ARG A 140 13.05 -13.74 18.70
CA ARG A 140 12.47 -15.00 18.27
C ARG A 140 11.45 -15.38 19.32
N LEU A 141 10.20 -15.01 19.06
CA LEU A 141 9.08 -15.40 19.88
C LEU A 141 9.07 -16.93 19.86
N PRO A 142 9.31 -17.61 21.00
CA PRO A 142 9.64 -19.04 21.04
C PRO A 142 8.51 -19.95 20.51
N LEU A 143 7.32 -19.40 20.26
CA LEU A 143 6.12 -20.09 19.78
C LEU A 143 5.48 -19.39 18.56
N SER A 144 6.20 -18.49 17.89
CA SER A 144 5.68 -17.74 16.75
C SER A 144 5.69 -18.57 15.47
N ARG A 145 4.57 -18.52 14.74
CA ARG A 145 4.42 -19.19 13.43
C ARG A 145 5.06 -18.42 12.27
N GLN A 146 5.77 -17.33 12.55
CA GLN A 146 6.36 -16.43 11.55
C GLN A 146 7.37 -17.12 10.60
N HIS A 147 7.86 -18.31 10.97
CA HIS A 147 8.80 -19.10 10.17
C HIS A 147 8.30 -20.52 9.83
N MET A 148 7.01 -20.81 10.08
CA MET A 148 6.45 -22.10 9.68
C MET A 148 6.19 -22.11 8.18
N ASP A 149 6.55 -23.21 7.52
CA ASP A 149 6.18 -23.43 6.13
C ASP A 149 4.65 -23.60 6.00
N ALA A 150 4.10 -23.27 4.83
CA ALA A 150 2.67 -23.37 4.57
C ALA A 150 2.15 -24.80 4.80
N SER A 151 2.97 -25.81 4.49
CA SER A 151 2.64 -27.22 4.70
C SER A 151 2.57 -27.59 6.19
N ASP A 152 3.41 -26.98 7.02
CA ASP A 152 3.41 -27.19 8.47
C ASP A 152 2.29 -26.41 9.16
N TRP A 153 1.85 -25.30 8.57
CA TRP A 153 0.73 -24.50 9.06
C TRP A 153 -0.58 -25.28 9.05
N LEU A 154 -0.79 -26.11 8.02
CA LEU A 154 -1.97 -26.97 7.85
C LEU A 154 -2.03 -28.11 8.88
N LYS A 155 -0.88 -28.48 9.46
CA LYS A 155 -0.79 -29.54 10.48
C LYS A 155 -1.15 -29.04 11.87
N VAL A 156 -1.30 -27.73 12.07
CA VAL A 156 -1.55 -27.17 13.40
C VAL A 156 -3.03 -27.32 13.78
N PRO A 157 -3.34 -27.89 14.97
CA PRO A 157 -4.72 -28.07 15.41
C PRO A 157 -5.51 -26.76 15.45
N HIS A 158 -6.78 -26.83 15.04
CA HIS A 158 -7.72 -25.70 15.02
C HIS A 158 -7.92 -25.04 16.40
N ALA A 159 -7.68 -25.79 17.49
CA ALA A 159 -7.81 -25.29 18.87
C ALA A 159 -6.58 -24.52 19.38
N TYR A 160 -5.47 -24.51 18.64
CA TYR A 160 -4.21 -23.90 19.07
C TYR A 160 -4.18 -22.41 18.73
N ILE A 161 -4.79 -21.59 19.58
CA ILE A 161 -4.88 -20.13 19.37
C ILE A 161 -3.69 -19.37 20.00
N ALA A 162 -3.17 -19.80 21.15
CA ALA A 162 -1.85 -19.45 21.66
C ALA A 162 -1.67 -20.08 23.05
N SER A 163 -0.49 -20.65 23.30
CA SER A 163 0.07 -21.02 24.62
C SER A 163 -0.34 -22.38 25.20
N GLU A 164 0.63 -23.30 25.24
CA GLU A 164 0.60 -24.54 26.04
C GLU A 164 0.69 -24.28 27.56
N ILE A 165 0.87 -23.03 28.01
CA ILE A 165 0.99 -22.66 29.44
C ILE A 165 -0.36 -22.77 30.17
N HIS A 166 -1.48 -22.90 29.45
CA HIS A 166 -2.83 -23.03 30.04
C HIS A 166 -3.38 -24.45 30.06
N GLN A 167 -2.58 -25.47 29.71
CA GLN A 167 -2.95 -26.87 29.93
C GLN A 167 -2.52 -27.28 31.34
N THR A 168 -3.29 -26.88 32.34
CA THR A 168 -3.34 -27.52 33.67
C THR A 168 -4.62 -28.31 33.80
#